data_AF-G6C4I8-F1
#
_entry.id   AF-G6C4I8-F1
#
_cell.length_a   1.000
_cell.length_b   1.000
_cell.length_c   1.000
_cell.angle_alpha   90.00
_cell.angle_beta   90.00
_cell.angle_gamma   90.00
#
_symmetry.space_group_name_H-M   'P 1'
#
loop_
_entity.id
_entity.type
_entity.pdbx_description
1 polymer ?
#
loop_
_entity_poly.entity_id
_entity_poly.type
_entity_poly.pdbx_seq_one_letter_code
_entity_poly.pdbx_strand_id
1 'polypeptide(L)'
;MLSFSNHEYNEKAKEYIEEIKNLSKALNKESQDFIKTLFDLGNARYYSSFYGYVDVFNEKILENLKTKKEVKLNDIFLESLYPALKLLMGEKFFKIFMEIAKNITKTSFSIGYSRRMIRSKSYFNYVSILVTLLKKFIDLHFLDIDIVKILKKDYEKGLYNLDNNPYYIAYEIDNGNQEIIDLIKGALSSQKSEIDLTYYIFQAIFISNNKELVELTGKLLLAAKLQEGIRQQICENMDRGIQENFEYMFKIIYDNDLIRFSSVKRALATWTGLAKNEGTDISKFGKKELEIINKLIANPKFEDELLKSDDNVEVYLGLWNKSTRDVKEAVEAIEKLLKSSKYHIKL
;
A
#
# COMPACT_ATOMS: atom_id res chain seq x y z
N MET A 1 -11.55 12.46 -7.45
CA MET A 1 -10.54 12.90 -8.42
C MET A 1 -10.98 14.28 -8.84
N LEU A 2 -10.05 15.21 -9.06
CA LEU A 2 -10.33 16.60 -9.44
C LEU A 2 -11.41 17.25 -8.56
N SER A 3 -11.32 16.99 -7.26
CA SER A 3 -12.26 17.48 -6.26
C SER A 3 -11.44 17.96 -5.07
N PHE A 4 -11.50 19.26 -4.83
CA PHE A 4 -10.63 19.97 -3.92
C PHE A 4 -11.46 20.75 -2.90
N SER A 5 -10.87 21.05 -1.74
CA SER A 5 -11.54 21.91 -0.76
C SER A 5 -11.63 23.37 -1.23
N ASN A 6 -10.73 23.76 -2.15
CA ASN A 6 -10.63 25.09 -2.74
C ASN A 6 -11.57 25.22 -3.95
N HIS A 7 -12.42 26.25 -3.93
CA HIS A 7 -13.41 26.52 -4.98
C HIS A 7 -12.78 26.82 -6.34
N GLU A 8 -11.69 27.58 -6.40
CA GLU A 8 -11.02 27.95 -7.66
C GLU A 8 -10.50 26.71 -8.40
N TYR A 9 -9.88 25.77 -7.68
CA TYR A 9 -9.44 24.51 -8.27
C TYR A 9 -10.61 23.63 -8.74
N ASN A 10 -11.78 23.70 -8.09
CA ASN A 10 -12.96 22.99 -8.56
C ASN A 10 -13.51 23.59 -9.88
N GLU A 11 -13.45 24.91 -10.06
CA GLU A 11 -13.83 25.52 -11.35
C GLU A 11 -12.83 25.17 -12.46
N LYS A 12 -11.52 25.28 -12.19
CA LYS A 12 -10.47 24.82 -13.12
C LYS A 12 -10.61 23.34 -13.46
N ALA A 13 -10.99 22.51 -12.50
CA ALA A 13 -11.24 21.09 -12.71
C ALA A 13 -12.43 20.84 -13.67
N LYS A 14 -13.51 21.62 -13.58
CA LYS A 14 -14.64 21.51 -14.52
C LYS A 14 -14.22 21.84 -15.94
N GLU A 15 -13.48 22.94 -16.12
CA GLU A 15 -12.94 23.35 -17.42
C GLU A 15 -12.03 22.26 -18.00
N TYR A 16 -11.12 21.74 -17.18
CA TYR A 16 -10.22 20.66 -17.56
C TYR A 16 -10.97 19.37 -17.94
N ILE A 17 -12.02 18.99 -17.20
CA ILE A 17 -12.84 17.81 -17.52
C ILE A 17 -13.52 17.98 -18.89
N GLU A 18 -14.07 19.15 -19.19
CA GLU A 18 -14.69 19.41 -20.48
C GLU A 18 -13.68 19.43 -21.63
N GLU A 19 -12.47 19.95 -21.39
CA GLU A 19 -11.36 19.84 -22.33
C GLU A 19 -11.02 18.37 -22.61
N ILE A 20 -10.84 17.54 -21.57
CA ILE A 20 -10.52 16.11 -21.71
C ILE A 20 -11.63 15.37 -22.45
N LYS A 21 -12.90 15.63 -22.15
CA LYS A 21 -14.03 15.04 -22.90
C LYS A 21 -13.97 15.41 -24.38
N ASN A 22 -13.61 16.65 -24.71
CA ASN A 22 -13.50 17.09 -26.10
C ASN A 22 -12.32 16.43 -26.81
N LEU A 23 -11.13 16.44 -26.20
CA LEU A 23 -9.93 15.79 -26.73
C LEU A 23 -10.13 14.27 -26.88
N SER A 24 -10.90 13.64 -25.98
CA SER A 24 -11.16 12.20 -26.04
C SER A 24 -11.86 11.75 -27.32
N LYS A 25 -12.60 12.64 -28.01
CA LYS A 25 -13.33 12.32 -29.26
C LYS A 25 -12.41 11.82 -30.38
N ALA A 26 -11.12 12.17 -30.33
CA ALA A 26 -10.10 11.71 -31.27
C ALA A 26 -9.48 10.34 -30.91
N LEU A 27 -9.80 9.78 -29.73
CA LEU A 27 -9.25 8.51 -29.25
C LEU A 27 -10.08 7.32 -29.76
N ASN A 28 -9.58 6.10 -29.54
CA ASN A 28 -10.35 4.88 -29.79
C ASN A 28 -11.61 4.79 -28.90
N LYS A 29 -12.54 3.91 -29.29
CA LYS A 29 -13.86 3.80 -28.66
C LYS A 29 -13.78 3.40 -27.19
N GLU A 30 -12.90 2.48 -26.84
CA GLU A 30 -12.67 2.01 -25.47
C GLU A 30 -12.16 3.14 -24.56
N SER A 31 -11.22 3.95 -25.07
CA SER A 31 -10.70 5.14 -24.39
C SER A 31 -11.79 6.19 -24.16
N GLN A 32 -12.64 6.43 -25.16
CA GLN A 32 -13.80 7.33 -25.01
C GLN A 32 -14.77 6.83 -23.95
N ASP A 33 -15.14 5.55 -23.99
CA ASP A 33 -16.08 4.95 -23.05
C ASP A 33 -15.52 4.89 -21.62
N PHE A 34 -14.21 4.73 -21.47
CA PHE A 34 -13.52 4.82 -20.20
C PHE A 34 -13.58 6.24 -19.62
N ILE A 35 -13.21 7.26 -20.39
CA ILE A 35 -13.30 8.67 -19.95
C ILE A 35 -14.73 9.06 -19.60
N LYS A 36 -15.70 8.61 -20.42
CA LYS A 36 -17.12 8.77 -20.13
C LYS A 36 -17.50 8.12 -18.80
N THR A 37 -17.07 6.88 -18.55
CA THR A 37 -17.32 6.18 -17.28
C THR A 37 -16.76 6.93 -16.08
N LEU A 38 -15.58 7.57 -16.23
CA LEU A 38 -14.95 8.34 -15.16
C LEU A 38 -15.68 9.66 -14.85
N PHE A 39 -16.29 10.33 -15.83
CA PHE A 39 -16.81 11.70 -15.66
C PHE A 39 -18.33 11.89 -15.84
N ASP A 40 -19.08 10.87 -16.28
CA ASP A 40 -20.54 11.01 -16.42
C ASP A 40 -21.25 10.88 -15.06
N LEU A 41 -21.89 11.98 -14.65
CA LEU A 41 -22.57 12.25 -13.37
C LEU A 41 -23.69 11.26 -12.96
N GLY A 42 -24.11 10.35 -13.84
CA GLY A 42 -25.18 9.39 -13.54
C GLY A 42 -24.83 8.30 -12.52
N ASN A 43 -23.55 8.14 -12.17
CA ASN A 43 -23.07 7.10 -11.24
C ASN A 43 -22.60 7.63 -9.87
N ALA A 44 -22.77 8.93 -9.59
CA ALA A 44 -22.55 9.46 -8.25
C ALA A 44 -23.70 9.04 -7.31
N ARG A 45 -23.74 7.76 -6.92
CA ARG A 45 -24.57 7.34 -5.79
C ARG A 45 -24.05 8.03 -4.53
N TYR A 46 -24.83 9.00 -4.06
CA TYR A 46 -25.11 9.21 -2.64
C TYR A 46 -23.94 8.98 -1.68
N TYR A 47 -22.87 9.79 -1.72
CA TYR A 47 -22.12 10.12 -0.51
C TYR A 47 -21.46 11.48 -0.66
N SER A 48 -21.68 12.33 0.34
CA SER A 48 -21.03 13.61 0.60
C SER A 48 -19.55 13.48 0.96
N SER A 49 -18.80 12.56 0.35
CA SER A 49 -17.43 12.25 0.73
C SER A 49 -16.49 12.32 -0.47
N PHE A 50 -15.22 12.61 -0.16
CA PHE A 50 -14.02 12.80 -0.99
C PHE A 50 -13.72 11.78 -2.13
N TYR A 51 -14.65 10.89 -2.51
CA TYR A 51 -14.40 9.64 -3.25
C TYR A 51 -15.14 9.49 -4.61
N GLY A 52 -16.13 10.34 -4.92
CA GLY A 52 -17.23 10.06 -5.88
C GLY A 52 -17.05 10.01 -7.41
N TYR A 53 -16.00 9.41 -7.99
CA TYR A 53 -16.00 9.07 -9.45
C TYR A 53 -15.24 7.78 -9.79
N VAL A 54 -14.16 7.56 -9.05
CA VAL A 54 -13.20 6.48 -9.26
C VAL A 54 -13.75 5.14 -8.70
N ASP A 55 -14.68 5.22 -7.76
CA ASP A 55 -15.33 4.06 -7.13
C ASP A 55 -16.19 3.27 -8.12
N VAL A 56 -16.84 3.94 -9.07
CA VAL A 56 -17.69 3.30 -10.09
C VAL A 56 -16.85 2.45 -11.04
N PHE A 57 -15.71 2.98 -11.47
CA PHE A 57 -14.76 2.22 -12.27
C PHE A 57 -14.20 1.04 -11.48
N ASN A 58 -13.84 1.25 -10.20
CA ASN A 58 -13.38 0.19 -9.31
C ASN A 58 -14.41 -0.94 -9.19
N GLU A 59 -15.67 -0.62 -8.88
CA GLU A 59 -16.77 -1.58 -8.76
C GLU A 59 -16.99 -2.35 -10.05
N LYS A 60 -17.01 -1.66 -11.20
CA LYS A 60 -17.18 -2.29 -12.52
C LYS A 60 -16.06 -3.27 -12.83
N ILE A 61 -14.81 -2.92 -12.54
CA ILE A 61 -13.67 -3.82 -12.75
C ILE A 61 -13.76 -5.03 -11.82
N LEU A 62 -14.04 -4.83 -10.54
CA LEU A 62 -14.19 -5.91 -9.58
C LEU A 62 -15.32 -6.86 -9.97
N GLU A 63 -16.48 -6.34 -10.36
CA GLU A 63 -17.62 -7.14 -10.80
C GLU A 63 -17.31 -7.94 -12.07
N ASN A 64 -16.65 -7.34 -13.06
CA ASN A 64 -16.27 -8.01 -14.30
C ASN A 64 -15.22 -9.10 -14.10
N LEU A 65 -14.34 -8.96 -13.11
CA LEU A 65 -13.19 -9.85 -12.90
C LEU A 65 -13.39 -10.85 -11.75
N LYS A 66 -14.49 -10.79 -10.98
CA LYS A 66 -14.69 -11.62 -9.78
C LYS A 66 -14.67 -13.14 -10.02
N THR A 67 -15.04 -13.59 -11.22
CA THR A 67 -15.05 -15.01 -11.59
C THR A 67 -13.74 -15.47 -12.24
N LYS A 68 -12.84 -14.53 -12.57
CA LYS A 68 -11.57 -14.83 -13.22
C LYS A 68 -10.56 -15.32 -12.16
N LYS A 69 -10.17 -16.59 -12.29
CA LYS A 69 -9.25 -17.25 -11.34
C LYS A 69 -7.91 -16.53 -11.18
N GLU A 70 -7.35 -16.03 -12.28
CA GLU A 70 -6.10 -15.27 -12.28
C GLU A 70 -6.27 -13.97 -13.07
N VAL A 71 -6.29 -12.86 -12.36
CA VAL A 71 -6.33 -11.52 -12.95
C VAL A 71 -4.90 -11.03 -13.15
N LYS A 72 -4.60 -10.52 -14.34
CA LYS A 72 -3.34 -9.89 -14.72
C LYS A 72 -3.52 -8.37 -14.82
N LEU A 73 -2.42 -7.61 -14.83
CA LEU A 73 -2.47 -6.15 -14.98
C LEU A 73 -3.26 -5.70 -16.23
N ASN A 74 -3.01 -6.36 -17.36
CA ASN A 74 -3.68 -6.04 -18.63
C ASN A 74 -5.18 -6.36 -18.63
N ASP A 75 -5.69 -7.11 -17.65
CA ASP A 75 -7.14 -7.29 -17.48
C ASP A 75 -7.81 -6.06 -16.84
N ILE A 76 -7.03 -5.24 -16.13
CA ILE A 76 -7.49 -4.00 -15.48
C ILE A 76 -7.25 -2.81 -16.42
N PHE A 77 -6.03 -2.70 -16.95
CA PHE A 77 -5.60 -1.62 -17.84
C PHE A 77 -5.17 -2.19 -19.18
N LEU A 78 -6.15 -2.43 -20.05
CA LEU A 78 -5.93 -2.86 -21.43
C LEU A 78 -5.11 -1.82 -22.20
N GLU A 79 -4.31 -2.26 -23.17
CA GLU A 79 -3.52 -1.35 -24.02
C GLU A 79 -4.39 -0.35 -24.79
N SER A 80 -5.63 -0.74 -25.13
CA SER A 80 -6.62 0.15 -25.75
C SER A 80 -6.99 1.35 -24.87
N LEU A 81 -6.77 1.29 -23.55
CA LEU A 81 -7.00 2.38 -22.60
C LEU A 81 -5.80 3.33 -22.48
N TYR A 82 -4.62 2.97 -22.99
CA TYR A 82 -3.40 3.77 -22.82
C TYR A 82 -3.54 5.20 -23.38
N PRO A 83 -4.20 5.45 -24.53
CA PRO A 83 -4.43 6.81 -25.00
C PRO A 83 -5.24 7.66 -24.01
N ALA A 84 -6.29 7.10 -23.39
CA ALA A 84 -7.03 7.80 -22.35
C ALA A 84 -6.21 8.05 -21.09
N LEU A 85 -5.44 7.05 -20.62
CA LEU A 85 -4.59 7.20 -19.43
C LEU A 85 -3.55 8.31 -19.64
N LYS A 86 -2.88 8.33 -20.80
CA LYS A 86 -1.93 9.38 -21.18
C LYS A 86 -2.58 10.76 -21.30
N LEU A 87 -3.80 10.84 -21.83
CA LEU A 87 -4.55 12.09 -21.89
C LEU A 87 -4.88 12.62 -20.49
N LEU A 88 -5.21 11.73 -19.53
CA LEU A 88 -5.63 12.11 -18.18
C LEU A 88 -4.50 12.48 -17.23
N MET A 89 -3.33 11.82 -17.33
CA MET A 89 -2.21 12.04 -16.39
C MET A 89 -0.91 12.49 -17.06
N GLY A 90 -0.91 12.66 -18.38
CA GLY A 90 0.29 12.95 -19.15
C GLY A 90 1.24 11.76 -19.30
N GLU A 91 2.17 11.87 -20.24
CA GLU A 91 3.14 10.79 -20.58
C GLU A 91 4.09 10.47 -19.43
N LYS A 92 4.50 11.48 -18.64
CA LYS A 92 5.39 11.29 -17.49
C LYS A 92 4.74 10.38 -16.45
N PHE A 93 3.57 10.77 -15.93
CA PHE A 93 2.92 9.98 -14.90
C PHE A 93 2.38 8.65 -15.43
N PHE A 94 2.01 8.54 -16.71
CA PHE A 94 1.62 7.26 -17.31
C PHE A 94 2.75 6.23 -17.22
N LYS A 95 3.98 6.61 -17.55
CA LYS A 95 5.15 5.73 -17.42
C LYS A 95 5.37 5.29 -15.97
N ILE A 96 5.33 6.25 -15.04
CA ILE A 96 5.52 6.00 -13.60
C ILE A 96 4.43 5.05 -13.08
N PHE A 97 3.17 5.33 -13.41
CA PHE A 97 2.02 4.51 -13.07
C PHE A 97 2.19 3.06 -13.52
N MET A 98 2.59 2.84 -14.77
CA MET A 98 2.76 1.49 -15.31
C MET A 98 3.92 0.73 -14.64
N GLU A 99 5.03 1.40 -14.32
CA GLU A 99 6.15 0.77 -13.60
C GLU A 99 5.80 0.40 -12.16
N ILE A 100 5.05 1.25 -11.45
CA ILE A 100 4.51 0.93 -10.13
C ILE A 100 3.53 -0.24 -10.24
N ALA A 101 2.61 -0.17 -11.21
CA ALA A 101 1.57 -1.17 -11.38
C ALA A 101 2.15 -2.57 -11.62
N LYS A 102 3.21 -2.69 -12.44
CA LYS A 102 3.92 -3.96 -12.69
C LYS A 102 4.48 -4.60 -11.42
N ASN A 103 4.89 -3.78 -10.45
CA ASN A 103 5.53 -4.23 -9.22
C ASN A 103 4.57 -4.31 -8.02
N ILE A 104 3.30 -3.93 -8.17
CA ILE A 104 2.36 -3.80 -7.04
C ILE A 104 2.16 -5.11 -6.27
N THR A 105 2.29 -6.27 -6.93
CA THR A 105 2.13 -7.58 -6.29
C THR A 105 3.24 -7.93 -5.29
N LYS A 106 4.35 -7.17 -5.29
CA LYS A 106 5.42 -7.29 -4.30
C LYS A 106 5.05 -6.68 -2.95
N THR A 107 4.02 -5.84 -2.88
CA THR A 107 3.57 -5.20 -1.64
C THR A 107 2.30 -5.84 -1.10
N SER A 108 2.00 -5.62 0.19
CA SER A 108 0.73 -6.07 0.76
C SER A 108 -0.45 -5.36 0.09
N PHE A 109 -1.52 -6.10 -0.22
CA PHE A 109 -2.75 -5.49 -0.75
C PHE A 109 -3.74 -5.07 0.34
N SER A 110 -3.50 -5.48 1.59
CA SER A 110 -4.38 -5.14 2.71
C SER A 110 -4.13 -3.72 3.20
N ILE A 111 -5.21 -2.98 3.47
CA ILE A 111 -5.17 -1.57 3.87
C ILE A 111 -6.08 -1.30 5.08
N GLY A 112 -5.87 -0.15 5.73
CA GLY A 112 -6.69 0.30 6.86
C GLY A 112 -6.25 -0.23 8.22
N TYR A 113 -7.15 -0.14 9.21
CA TYR A 113 -6.90 -0.50 10.61
C TYR A 113 -6.79 -2.01 10.82
N SER A 114 -7.57 -2.80 10.08
CA SER A 114 -7.59 -4.27 10.17
C SER A 114 -6.60 -4.94 9.21
N ARG A 115 -5.64 -4.18 8.67
CA ARG A 115 -4.72 -4.69 7.65
C ARG A 115 -3.80 -5.77 8.21
N ARG A 116 -3.32 -6.62 7.31
CA ARG A 116 -2.34 -7.70 7.57
C ARG A 116 -1.28 -7.68 6.48
N MET A 117 -0.12 -8.25 6.74
CA MET A 117 0.91 -8.47 5.71
C MET A 117 0.50 -9.63 4.80
N ILE A 118 -0.29 -9.35 3.76
CA ILE A 118 -0.81 -10.37 2.83
C ILE A 118 -0.62 -9.95 1.39
N ARG A 119 -0.18 -10.87 0.55
CA ARG A 119 0.10 -10.64 -0.87
C ARG A 119 -0.74 -11.55 -1.75
N SER A 120 -0.79 -11.23 -3.03
CA SER A 120 -1.53 -12.01 -4.01
C SER A 120 -0.80 -11.98 -5.36
N LYS A 121 -0.78 -13.10 -6.06
CA LYS A 121 -0.34 -13.12 -7.47
C LYS A 121 -1.42 -12.63 -8.43
N SER A 122 -2.68 -12.66 -7.99
CA SER A 122 -3.81 -12.12 -8.75
C SER A 122 -3.91 -10.60 -8.53
N TYR A 123 -3.96 -9.85 -9.62
CA TYR A 123 -4.15 -8.39 -9.61
C TYR A 123 -5.53 -7.97 -9.12
N PHE A 124 -6.49 -8.91 -9.01
CA PHE A 124 -7.83 -8.68 -8.47
C PHE A 124 -7.77 -7.99 -7.10
N ASN A 125 -6.87 -8.46 -6.23
CA ASN A 125 -6.70 -7.92 -4.87
C ASN A 125 -6.08 -6.51 -4.85
N TYR A 126 -5.51 -6.05 -5.96
CA TYR A 126 -4.82 -4.76 -6.08
C TYR A 126 -5.63 -3.71 -6.85
N VAL A 127 -6.81 -4.06 -7.41
CA VAL A 127 -7.62 -3.14 -8.23
C VAL A 127 -7.84 -1.81 -7.50
N SER A 128 -8.34 -1.84 -6.26
CA SER A 128 -8.61 -0.61 -5.49
C SER A 128 -7.35 0.25 -5.25
N ILE A 129 -6.19 -0.37 -5.04
CA ILE A 129 -4.92 0.34 -4.85
C ILE A 129 -4.50 1.02 -6.16
N LEU A 130 -4.54 0.29 -7.28
CA LEU A 130 -4.17 0.80 -8.60
C LEU A 130 -5.12 1.90 -9.07
N VAL A 131 -6.41 1.75 -8.80
CA VAL A 131 -7.43 2.74 -9.13
C VAL A 131 -7.29 4.01 -8.26
N THR A 132 -6.89 3.85 -6.99
CA THR A 132 -6.50 4.99 -6.13
C THR A 132 -5.23 5.68 -6.65
N LEU A 133 -4.25 4.91 -7.12
CA LEU A 133 -3.01 5.46 -7.68
C LEU A 133 -3.27 6.23 -8.99
N LEU A 134 -4.14 5.70 -9.86
CA LEU A 134 -4.63 6.37 -11.06
C LEU A 134 -5.21 7.74 -10.72
N LYS A 135 -6.13 7.80 -9.74
CA LYS A 135 -6.71 9.05 -9.24
C LYS A 135 -5.62 10.04 -8.81
N LYS A 136 -4.67 9.59 -8.01
CA LYS A 136 -3.59 10.45 -7.49
C LYS A 136 -2.75 11.04 -8.61
N PHE A 137 -2.39 10.26 -9.63
CA PHE A 137 -1.59 10.79 -10.74
C PHE A 137 -2.37 11.74 -11.64
N ILE A 138 -3.68 11.55 -11.82
CA ILE A 138 -4.53 12.51 -12.51
C ILE A 138 -4.59 13.82 -11.72
N ASP A 139 -4.81 13.74 -10.40
CA ASP A 139 -4.84 14.92 -9.52
C ASP A 139 -3.48 15.66 -9.54
N LEU A 140 -2.35 14.95 -9.48
CA LEU A 140 -1.00 15.54 -9.55
C LEU A 140 -0.68 16.15 -10.91
N HIS A 141 -1.11 15.53 -12.00
CA HIS A 141 -0.95 16.07 -13.35
C HIS A 141 -1.70 17.38 -13.52
N PHE A 142 -2.97 17.42 -13.10
CA PHE A 142 -3.80 18.61 -13.16
C PHE A 142 -3.23 19.76 -12.32
N LEU A 143 -2.68 19.45 -11.14
CA LEU A 143 -2.11 20.46 -10.23
C LEU A 143 -0.69 20.90 -10.61
N ASP A 144 -0.04 20.26 -11.58
CA ASP A 144 1.39 20.43 -11.88
C ASP A 144 2.30 20.26 -10.64
N ILE A 145 2.03 19.20 -9.87
CA ILE A 145 2.77 18.87 -8.65
C ILE A 145 3.64 17.64 -8.86
N ASP A 146 4.96 17.82 -8.69
CA ASP A 146 5.93 16.74 -8.70
C ASP A 146 6.29 16.24 -7.30
N ILE A 147 7.19 15.26 -7.24
CA ILE A 147 7.58 14.62 -5.99
C ILE A 147 8.35 15.57 -5.05
N VAL A 148 9.14 16.51 -5.58
CA VAL A 148 9.93 17.45 -4.79
C VAL A 148 8.99 18.42 -4.08
N LYS A 149 8.00 18.96 -4.81
CA LYS A 149 6.95 19.80 -4.25
C LYS A 149 6.17 19.07 -3.15
N ILE A 150 5.88 17.77 -3.33
CA ILE A 150 5.23 16.95 -2.30
C ILE A 150 6.09 16.88 -1.03
N LEU A 151 7.36 16.51 -1.15
CA LEU A 151 8.23 16.31 0.02
C LEU A 151 8.53 17.61 0.77
N LYS A 152 8.71 18.72 0.03
CA LYS A 152 8.96 20.06 0.60
C LYS A 152 7.68 20.78 1.02
N LYS A 153 6.50 20.17 0.78
CA LYS A 153 5.18 20.78 1.00
C LYS A 153 5.04 22.13 0.26
N ASP A 154 5.63 22.22 -0.93
CA ASP A 154 5.64 23.40 -1.79
C ASP A 154 4.44 23.39 -2.75
N TYR A 155 3.27 23.64 -2.17
CA TYR A 155 1.99 23.75 -2.87
C TYR A 155 0.99 24.56 -2.04
N GLU A 156 -0.11 24.98 -2.66
CA GLU A 156 -1.12 25.83 -2.01
C GLU A 156 -1.74 25.18 -0.76
N LYS A 157 -1.94 26.00 0.28
CA LYS A 157 -2.65 25.59 1.49
C LYS A 157 -4.10 25.24 1.15
N GLY A 158 -4.60 24.13 1.69
CA GLY A 158 -5.95 23.61 1.41
C GLY A 158 -5.99 22.45 0.41
N LEU A 159 -4.87 22.14 -0.25
CA LEU A 159 -4.67 20.87 -0.92
C LEU A 159 -4.28 19.81 0.12
N TYR A 160 -5.20 18.90 0.43
CA TYR A 160 -5.03 17.88 1.47
C TYR A 160 -4.63 16.53 0.87
N ASN A 161 -3.93 15.69 1.66
CA ASN A 161 -3.54 14.31 1.32
C ASN A 161 -2.59 14.16 0.11
N LEU A 162 -1.88 15.22 -0.31
CA LEU A 162 -0.86 15.15 -1.35
C LEU A 162 0.42 14.44 -0.89
N ASP A 163 0.68 14.39 0.41
CA ASP A 163 1.80 13.65 1.03
C ASP A 163 1.61 12.13 1.00
N ASN A 164 0.37 11.66 0.87
CA ASN A 164 0.02 10.26 0.72
C ASN A 164 0.38 9.73 -0.68
N ASN A 165 1.65 9.72 -1.04
CA ASN A 165 2.15 9.21 -2.33
C ASN A 165 3.32 8.22 -2.16
N PRO A 166 3.22 7.20 -1.28
CA PRO A 166 4.34 6.32 -0.95
C PRO A 166 4.88 5.54 -2.15
N TYR A 167 4.01 5.13 -3.09
CA TYR A 167 4.44 4.44 -4.30
C TYR A 167 5.19 5.33 -5.29
N TYR A 168 4.85 6.62 -5.38
CA TYR A 168 5.57 7.57 -6.23
C TYR A 168 6.94 7.87 -5.64
N ILE A 169 7.02 8.09 -4.32
CA ILE A 169 8.31 8.26 -3.62
C ILE A 169 9.18 7.00 -3.81
N ALA A 170 8.62 5.80 -3.62
CA ALA A 170 9.35 4.55 -3.80
C ALA A 170 9.85 4.35 -5.23
N TYR A 171 9.05 4.73 -6.23
CA TYR A 171 9.48 4.73 -7.63
C TYR A 171 10.69 5.63 -7.86
N GLU A 172 10.66 6.86 -7.36
CA GLU A 172 11.78 7.81 -7.52
C GLU A 172 13.06 7.31 -6.83
N ILE A 173 12.93 6.70 -5.65
CA ILE A 173 14.03 6.03 -4.96
C ILE A 173 14.62 4.91 -5.81
N ASP A 174 13.79 4.02 -6.35
CA ASP A 174 14.23 2.84 -7.12
C ASP A 174 14.81 3.22 -8.49
N ASN A 175 14.45 4.38 -9.04
CA ASN A 175 15.03 4.93 -10.26
C ASN A 175 16.26 5.82 -10.00
N GLY A 176 16.74 5.88 -8.76
CA GLY A 176 18.00 6.55 -8.43
C GLY A 176 17.94 8.07 -8.42
N ASN A 177 16.77 8.67 -8.17
CA ASN A 177 16.63 10.11 -8.04
C ASN A 177 17.37 10.60 -6.77
N GLN A 178 18.59 11.12 -6.97
CA GLN A 178 19.48 11.52 -5.88
C GLN A 178 18.92 12.65 -5.03
N GLU A 179 18.20 13.61 -5.62
CA GLU A 179 17.59 14.70 -4.84
C GLU A 179 16.63 14.14 -3.79
N ILE A 180 15.79 13.17 -4.17
CA ILE A 180 14.83 12.54 -3.27
C ILE A 180 15.53 11.67 -2.22
N ILE A 181 16.52 10.89 -2.64
CA ILE A 181 17.30 10.05 -1.74
C ILE A 181 18.02 10.91 -0.68
N ASP A 182 18.65 12.01 -1.09
CA ASP A 182 19.40 12.89 -0.20
C ASP A 182 18.49 13.64 0.79
N LEU A 183 17.32 14.13 0.34
CA LEU A 183 16.32 14.72 1.23
C LEU A 183 15.88 13.73 2.32
N ILE A 184 15.60 12.47 1.94
CA ILE A 184 15.20 11.42 2.89
C ILE A 184 16.36 11.05 3.82
N LYS A 185 17.59 10.90 3.32
CA LYS A 185 18.79 10.63 4.15
C LYS A 185 19.02 11.74 5.17
N GLY A 186 18.90 13.00 4.76
CA GLY A 186 19.01 14.16 5.64
C GLY A 186 17.97 14.11 6.76
N ALA A 187 16.73 13.77 6.42
CA ALA A 187 15.63 13.63 7.39
C ALA A 187 15.82 12.42 8.34
N LEU A 188 16.36 11.30 7.88
CA LEU A 188 16.69 10.13 8.72
C LEU A 188 17.86 10.40 9.69
N SER A 189 18.75 11.32 9.35
CA SER A 189 20.01 11.54 10.08
C SER A 189 20.00 12.77 11.00
N SER A 190 19.06 13.70 10.81
CA SER A 190 19.01 14.98 11.51
C SER A 190 17.63 15.29 12.07
N GLN A 191 17.57 15.89 13.27
CA GLN A 191 16.34 16.44 13.83
C GLN A 191 15.87 17.70 13.11
N LYS A 192 16.79 18.40 12.43
CA LYS A 192 16.50 19.57 11.60
C LYS A 192 16.86 19.23 10.16
N SER A 193 15.85 18.93 9.37
CA SER A 193 15.95 18.54 7.96
C SER A 193 15.11 19.46 7.08
N GLU A 194 15.35 19.41 5.77
CA GLU A 194 14.58 20.16 4.78
C GLU A 194 13.13 19.65 4.63
N ILE A 195 12.92 18.37 4.94
CA ILE A 195 11.61 17.72 4.87
C ILE A 195 11.30 17.03 6.19
N ASP A 196 10.02 16.90 6.52
CA ASP A 196 9.57 16.11 7.67
C ASP A 196 9.60 14.62 7.33
N LEU A 197 10.01 13.76 8.26
CA LEU A 197 9.77 12.32 8.15
C LEU A 197 8.30 12.01 8.40
N THR A 198 7.57 11.75 7.32
CA THR A 198 6.15 11.38 7.37
C THR A 198 5.94 9.87 7.40
N TYR A 199 4.76 9.44 7.82
CA TYR A 199 4.33 8.04 7.74
C TYR A 199 4.50 7.47 6.32
N TYR A 200 4.23 8.27 5.28
CA TYR A 200 4.30 7.83 3.89
C TYR A 200 5.73 7.74 3.35
N ILE A 201 6.70 8.50 3.91
CA ILE A 201 8.12 8.34 3.59
C ILE A 201 8.62 6.99 4.12
N PHE A 202 8.30 6.62 5.36
CA PHE A 202 8.64 5.29 5.87
C PHE A 202 7.99 4.17 5.04
N GLN A 203 6.73 4.35 4.64
CA GLN A 203 6.07 3.41 3.74
C GLN A 203 6.83 3.29 2.41
N ALA A 204 7.27 4.40 1.82
CA ALA A 204 8.02 4.41 0.57
C ALA A 204 9.37 3.70 0.69
N ILE A 205 10.10 3.93 1.79
CA ILE A 205 11.37 3.24 2.07
C ILE A 205 11.15 1.72 2.06
N PHE A 206 10.10 1.22 2.74
CA PHE A 206 9.84 -0.22 2.79
C PHE A 206 9.30 -0.81 1.49
N ILE A 207 8.66 -0.01 0.63
CA ILE A 207 8.26 -0.44 -0.72
C ILE A 207 9.47 -0.51 -1.67
N SER A 208 10.43 0.43 -1.52
CA SER A 208 11.61 0.53 -2.36
C SER A 208 12.62 -0.60 -2.15
N ASN A 209 13.50 -0.80 -3.12
CA ASN A 209 14.63 -1.73 -3.08
C ASN A 209 15.91 -1.07 -2.54
N ASN A 210 15.84 0.17 -2.02
CA ASN A 210 17.00 0.90 -1.51
C ASN A 210 17.39 0.43 -0.10
N LYS A 211 18.34 -0.50 -0.05
CA LYS A 211 18.86 -1.08 1.20
C LYS A 211 19.45 -0.05 2.14
N GLU A 212 20.11 0.98 1.63
CA GLU A 212 20.73 2.01 2.46
C GLU A 212 19.68 2.79 3.28
N LEU A 213 18.58 3.20 2.65
CA LEU A 213 17.48 3.88 3.35
C LEU A 213 16.82 2.97 4.39
N VAL A 214 16.69 1.67 4.10
CA VAL A 214 16.17 0.67 5.05
C VAL A 214 17.13 0.49 6.23
N GLU A 215 18.44 0.43 5.98
CA GLU A 215 19.47 0.35 7.02
C GLU A 215 19.49 1.60 7.92
N LEU A 216 19.41 2.79 7.33
CA LEU A 216 19.29 4.05 8.07
C LEU A 216 18.01 4.10 8.91
N THR A 217 16.90 3.60 8.38
CA THR A 217 15.64 3.46 9.13
C THR A 217 15.80 2.50 10.30
N GLY A 218 16.51 1.39 10.13
CA GLY A 218 16.87 0.47 11.21
C GLY A 218 17.71 1.12 12.31
N LYS A 219 18.72 1.92 11.92
CA LYS A 219 19.53 2.70 12.87
C LYS A 219 18.68 3.73 13.62
N LEU A 220 17.78 4.42 12.92
CA LEU A 220 16.83 5.36 13.53
C LEU A 220 15.91 4.65 14.53
N LEU A 221 15.39 3.46 14.20
CA LEU A 221 14.57 2.66 15.11
C LEU A 221 15.30 2.33 16.42
N LEU A 222 16.57 1.93 16.33
CA LEU A 222 17.41 1.64 17.52
C LEU A 222 17.72 2.92 18.33
N ALA A 223 17.91 4.04 17.64
CA ALA A 223 18.16 5.34 18.28
C ALA A 223 16.91 5.97 18.90
N ALA A 224 15.71 5.61 18.44
CA ALA A 224 14.41 6.11 18.88
C ALA A 224 14.05 5.58 20.29
N LYS A 225 14.87 5.90 21.30
CA LYS A 225 14.75 5.43 22.69
C LYS A 225 13.44 5.84 23.35
N LEU A 226 13.18 7.15 23.46
CA LEU A 226 11.98 7.70 24.10
C LEU A 226 10.95 8.23 23.09
N GLN A 227 11.28 8.21 21.80
CA GLN A 227 10.42 8.73 20.74
C GLN A 227 9.44 7.65 20.25
N GLU A 228 8.37 7.43 21.02
CA GLU A 228 7.31 6.45 20.68
C GLU A 228 6.68 6.73 19.31
N GLY A 229 6.49 8.00 18.94
CA GLY A 229 5.93 8.39 17.63
C GLY A 229 6.76 7.89 16.45
N ILE A 230 8.09 8.03 16.51
CA ILE A 230 9.00 7.54 15.45
C ILE A 230 8.98 6.02 15.38
N ARG A 231 9.06 5.33 16.53
CA ARG A 231 8.94 3.86 16.57
C ARG A 231 7.64 3.39 15.94
N GLN A 232 6.53 4.05 16.28
CA GLN A 232 5.22 3.72 15.74
C GLN A 232 5.20 3.90 14.22
N GLN A 233 5.63 5.05 13.70
CA GLN A 233 5.65 5.31 12.26
C GLN A 233 6.50 4.30 11.48
N ILE A 234 7.64 3.88 12.04
CA ILE A 234 8.50 2.86 11.43
C ILE A 234 7.82 1.49 11.49
N CYS A 235 7.48 1.01 12.68
CA CYS A 235 6.99 -0.36 12.86
C CYS A 235 5.63 -0.58 12.18
N GLU A 236 4.72 0.39 12.20
CA GLU A 236 3.41 0.26 11.55
C GLU A 236 3.47 0.32 10.01
N ASN A 237 4.62 0.63 9.41
CA ASN A 237 4.77 0.61 7.94
C ASN A 237 5.46 -0.65 7.40
N MET A 238 6.06 -1.48 8.26
CA MET A 238 6.81 -2.65 7.83
C MET A 238 5.97 -3.62 6.98
N ASP A 239 4.70 -3.85 7.34
CA ASP A 239 3.80 -4.78 6.65
C ASP A 239 3.38 -4.33 5.25
N ARG A 240 3.59 -3.05 4.93
CA ARG A 240 3.18 -2.44 3.64
C ARG A 240 4.27 -2.55 2.57
N GLY A 241 5.50 -2.90 2.95
CA GLY A 241 6.64 -3.01 2.06
C GLY A 241 6.78 -4.34 1.34
N ILE A 242 7.95 -4.54 0.75
CA ILE A 242 8.39 -5.84 0.22
C ILE A 242 8.81 -6.79 1.36
N GLN A 243 8.83 -8.09 1.07
CA GLN A 243 9.07 -9.12 2.09
C GLN A 243 10.45 -8.98 2.72
N GLU A 244 11.45 -8.72 1.90
CA GLU A 244 12.86 -8.60 2.28
C GLU A 244 13.08 -7.48 3.29
N ASN A 245 12.43 -6.33 3.08
CA ASN A 245 12.54 -5.18 3.99
C ASN A 245 11.83 -5.45 5.33
N PHE A 246 10.69 -6.15 5.31
CA PHE A 246 10.02 -6.58 6.52
C PHE A 246 10.92 -7.52 7.34
N GLU A 247 11.52 -8.53 6.71
CA GLU A 247 12.38 -9.52 7.37
C GLU A 247 13.61 -8.86 8.00
N TYR A 248 14.25 -7.94 7.28
CA TYR A 248 15.38 -7.16 7.79
C TYR A 248 15.01 -6.37 9.05
N MET A 249 13.92 -5.60 8.99
CA MET A 249 13.46 -4.79 10.13
C MET A 249 12.94 -5.66 11.28
N PHE A 250 12.30 -6.79 10.98
CA PHE A 250 11.87 -7.76 11.97
C PHE A 250 13.06 -8.31 12.74
N LYS A 251 14.17 -8.63 12.05
CA LYS A 251 15.38 -9.13 12.70
C LYS A 251 15.99 -8.11 13.67
N ILE A 252 15.98 -6.82 13.32
CA ILE A 252 16.39 -5.74 14.24
C ILE A 252 15.52 -5.75 15.50
N ILE A 253 14.20 -5.88 15.35
CA ILE A 253 13.26 -5.93 16.48
C ILE A 253 13.54 -7.15 17.37
N TYR A 254 13.74 -8.32 16.76
CA TYR A 254 14.01 -9.57 17.44
C TYR A 254 15.34 -9.53 18.22
N ASP A 255 16.43 -9.16 17.55
CA ASP A 255 17.78 -9.18 18.13
C ASP A 255 17.99 -8.16 19.24
N ASN A 256 17.22 -7.06 19.22
CA ASN A 256 17.34 -5.98 20.20
C ASN A 256 16.22 -5.97 21.24
N ASP A 257 15.42 -7.04 21.31
CA ASP A 257 14.30 -7.21 22.25
C ASP A 257 13.29 -6.04 22.22
N LEU A 258 13.08 -5.43 21.04
CA LEU A 258 12.25 -4.23 20.93
C LEU A 258 10.76 -4.51 21.20
N ILE A 259 10.37 -5.78 21.31
CA ILE A 259 9.01 -6.21 21.66
C ILE A 259 8.53 -5.73 23.04
N ARG A 260 9.45 -5.26 23.90
CA ARG A 260 9.12 -4.59 25.16
C ARG A 260 8.34 -3.28 24.98
N PHE A 261 8.42 -2.64 23.80
CA PHE A 261 7.72 -1.39 23.52
C PHE A 261 6.28 -1.64 23.03
N SER A 262 5.32 -0.84 23.51
CA SER A 262 3.91 -0.96 23.13
C SER A 262 3.66 -0.72 21.64
N SER A 263 4.34 0.25 21.04
CA SER A 263 4.32 0.49 19.59
C SER A 263 4.70 -0.76 18.79
N VAL A 264 5.71 -1.50 19.23
CA VAL A 264 6.17 -2.72 18.56
C VAL A 264 5.17 -3.87 18.73
N LYS A 265 4.61 -4.06 19.93
CA LYS A 265 3.55 -5.06 20.15
C LYS A 265 2.30 -4.79 19.30
N ARG A 266 1.89 -3.53 19.21
CA ARG A 266 0.76 -3.12 18.36
C ARG A 266 1.05 -3.42 16.90
N ALA A 267 2.23 -3.04 16.44
CA ALA A 267 2.67 -3.29 15.07
C ALA A 267 2.65 -4.81 14.77
N LEU A 268 3.26 -5.64 15.62
CA LEU A 268 3.19 -7.11 15.51
C LEU A 268 1.75 -7.62 15.38
N ALA A 269 0.84 -7.13 16.24
CA ALA A 269 -0.56 -7.53 16.22
C ALA A 269 -1.27 -7.08 14.93
N THR A 270 -0.89 -5.94 14.35
CA THR A 270 -1.39 -5.46 13.05
C THR A 270 -0.86 -6.31 11.91
N TRP A 271 0.46 -6.47 11.76
CA TRP A 271 1.04 -7.18 10.60
C TRP A 271 0.56 -8.62 10.50
N THR A 272 0.38 -9.27 11.65
CA THR A 272 -0.15 -10.63 11.76
C THR A 272 -1.68 -10.67 11.69
N GLY A 273 -2.36 -9.59 12.07
CA GLY A 273 -3.82 -9.55 12.17
C GLY A 273 -4.41 -10.20 13.42
N LEU A 274 -3.57 -10.41 14.43
CA LEU A 274 -3.98 -10.88 15.75
C LEU A 274 -4.77 -9.81 16.53
N ALA A 275 -4.57 -8.53 16.19
CA ALA A 275 -5.47 -7.45 16.61
C ALA A 275 -6.82 -7.58 15.90
N LYS A 276 -7.87 -7.97 16.63
CA LYS A 276 -9.24 -8.11 16.08
C LYS A 276 -9.93 -6.75 15.91
N ASN A 277 -9.64 -5.80 16.80
CA ASN A 277 -10.16 -4.43 16.82
C ASN A 277 -9.28 -3.52 17.71
N GLU A 278 -9.62 -2.23 17.76
CA GLU A 278 -8.90 -1.22 18.57
C GLU A 278 -8.84 -1.56 20.07
N GLY A 279 -9.79 -2.35 20.58
CA GLY A 279 -9.84 -2.80 21.98
C GLY A 279 -9.05 -4.08 22.25
N THR A 280 -8.27 -4.58 21.29
CA THR A 280 -7.49 -5.81 21.51
C THR A 280 -6.41 -5.59 22.55
N ASP A 281 -6.40 -6.42 23.58
CA ASP A 281 -5.36 -6.43 24.60
C ASP A 281 -4.02 -6.92 24.02
N ILE A 282 -3.21 -5.97 23.57
CA ILE A 282 -1.89 -6.22 22.97
C ILE A 282 -0.88 -6.81 23.97
N SER A 283 -1.17 -6.82 25.28
CA SER A 283 -0.27 -7.41 26.28
C SER A 283 -0.15 -8.93 26.12
N LYS A 284 -1.14 -9.55 25.48
CA LYS A 284 -1.20 -11.00 25.21
C LYS A 284 -0.25 -11.45 24.11
N PHE A 285 0.26 -10.52 23.30
CA PHE A 285 1.20 -10.81 22.23
C PHE A 285 2.60 -10.36 22.61
N GLY A 286 3.60 -11.08 22.13
CA GLY A 286 4.98 -10.69 22.31
C GLY A 286 5.93 -11.82 21.96
N LYS A 287 6.56 -12.38 22.98
CA LYS A 287 7.70 -13.29 22.82
C LYS A 287 7.37 -14.54 22.01
N LYS A 288 6.24 -15.20 22.28
CA LYS A 288 5.84 -16.43 21.57
C LYS A 288 5.68 -16.18 20.08
N GLU A 289 4.88 -15.18 19.70
CA GLU A 289 4.63 -14.86 18.28
C GLU A 289 5.93 -14.44 17.59
N LEU A 290 6.76 -13.64 18.28
CA LEU A 290 8.04 -13.18 17.74
C LEU A 290 9.02 -14.35 17.48
N GLU A 291 9.09 -15.33 18.38
CA GLU A 291 9.89 -16.54 18.20
C GLU A 291 9.40 -17.40 17.03
N ILE A 292 8.07 -17.55 16.88
CA ILE A 292 7.47 -18.29 15.76
C ILE A 292 7.80 -17.59 14.44
N ILE A 293 7.60 -16.28 14.34
CA ILE A 293 7.89 -15.52 13.12
C ILE A 293 9.39 -15.56 12.79
N ASN A 294 10.27 -15.44 13.78
CA ASN A 294 11.72 -15.57 13.55
C ASN A 294 12.09 -16.94 12.96
N LYS A 295 11.48 -18.03 13.46
CA LYS A 295 11.66 -19.38 12.90
C LYS A 295 11.11 -19.50 11.48
N LEU A 296 9.95 -18.88 11.20
CA LEU A 296 9.35 -18.88 9.87
C LEU A 296 10.19 -18.12 8.84
N ILE A 297 10.80 -17.00 9.23
CA ILE A 297 11.74 -16.25 8.38
C ILE A 297 12.97 -17.11 8.07
N ALA A 298 13.54 -17.78 9.07
CA ALA A 298 14.70 -18.64 8.88
C ALA A 298 14.39 -19.93 8.10
N ASN A 299 13.17 -20.46 8.24
CA ASN A 299 12.70 -21.67 7.58
C ASN A 299 11.20 -21.55 7.24
N PRO A 300 10.86 -21.08 6.02
CA PRO A 300 9.45 -20.92 5.62
C PRO A 300 8.64 -22.22 5.66
N LYS A 301 9.28 -23.40 5.54
CA LYS A 301 8.61 -24.71 5.62
C LYS A 301 8.13 -25.07 7.02
N PHE A 302 8.62 -24.39 8.06
CA PHE A 302 8.15 -24.56 9.44
C PHE A 302 6.64 -24.32 9.58
N GLU A 303 6.04 -23.55 8.67
CA GLU A 303 4.58 -23.38 8.61
C GLU A 303 3.82 -24.71 8.50
N ASP A 304 4.35 -25.73 7.81
CA ASP A 304 3.67 -27.02 7.65
C ASP A 304 3.65 -27.84 8.96
N GLU A 305 4.58 -27.57 9.88
CA GLU A 305 4.57 -28.09 11.24
C GLU A 305 3.54 -27.34 12.10
N LEU A 306 3.53 -26.02 12.02
CA LEU A 306 2.58 -25.18 12.76
C LEU A 306 1.11 -25.52 12.44
N LEU A 307 0.81 -25.84 11.19
CA LEU A 307 -0.55 -26.23 10.77
C LEU A 307 -1.05 -27.55 11.40
N LYS A 308 -0.16 -28.35 12.00
CA LYS A 308 -0.52 -29.60 12.71
C LYS A 308 -0.66 -29.40 14.23
N SER A 309 -0.41 -28.19 14.72
CA SER A 309 -0.47 -27.88 16.14
C SER A 309 -1.90 -27.86 16.68
N ASP A 310 -2.06 -28.19 17.95
CA ASP A 310 -3.30 -27.96 18.71
C ASP A 310 -3.41 -26.50 19.18
N ASP A 311 -2.36 -25.70 19.04
CA ASP A 311 -2.33 -24.28 19.41
C ASP A 311 -2.84 -23.38 18.28
N ASN A 312 -3.94 -22.67 18.53
CA ASN A 312 -4.57 -21.78 17.56
C ASN A 312 -3.63 -20.68 17.03
N VAL A 313 -2.73 -20.16 17.86
CA VAL A 313 -1.80 -19.10 17.47
C VAL A 313 -0.74 -19.64 16.52
N GLU A 314 -0.24 -20.86 16.78
CA GLU A 314 0.71 -21.53 15.89
C GLU A 314 0.08 -21.78 14.51
N VAL A 315 -1.09 -22.42 14.48
CA VAL A 315 -1.83 -22.66 13.22
C VAL A 315 -2.09 -21.35 12.48
N TYR A 316 -2.55 -20.31 13.19
CA TYR A 316 -2.82 -19.01 12.59
C TYR A 316 -1.56 -18.36 11.99
N LEU A 317 -0.43 -18.40 12.69
CA LEU A 317 0.83 -17.85 12.18
C LEU A 317 1.39 -18.65 11.01
N GLY A 318 1.15 -19.97 10.96
CA GLY A 318 1.43 -20.79 9.78
C GLY A 318 0.62 -20.36 8.56
N LEU A 319 -0.68 -20.11 8.73
CA LEU A 319 -1.56 -19.58 7.68
C LEU A 319 -1.17 -18.16 7.24
N TRP A 320 -0.85 -17.29 8.21
CA TRP A 320 -0.37 -15.94 7.95
C TRP A 320 0.91 -15.98 7.11
N ASN A 321 1.89 -16.81 7.45
CA ASN A 321 3.13 -16.93 6.68
C ASN A 321 2.89 -17.37 5.23
N LYS A 322 1.96 -18.29 4.98
CA LYS A 322 1.54 -18.63 3.61
C LYS A 322 0.99 -17.42 2.86
N SER A 323 0.15 -16.63 3.53
CA SER A 323 -0.46 -15.44 2.94
C SER A 323 0.49 -14.28 2.67
N THR A 324 1.67 -14.23 3.31
CA THR A 324 2.68 -13.18 3.00
C THR A 324 3.25 -13.37 1.59
N ARG A 325 3.21 -14.58 1.03
CA ARG A 325 3.66 -14.87 -0.34
C ARG A 325 2.51 -14.84 -1.34
N ASP A 326 1.43 -15.56 -1.02
CA ASP A 326 0.20 -15.56 -1.80
C ASP A 326 -0.97 -16.01 -0.92
N VAL A 327 -1.98 -15.17 -0.78
CA VAL A 327 -3.21 -15.45 -0.03
C VAL A 327 -3.87 -16.76 -0.47
N LYS A 328 -3.71 -17.14 -1.74
CA LYS A 328 -4.19 -18.43 -2.26
C LYS A 328 -3.58 -19.63 -1.53
N GLU A 329 -2.29 -19.59 -1.18
CA GLU A 329 -1.63 -20.67 -0.42
C GLU A 329 -2.26 -20.85 0.96
N ALA A 330 -2.64 -19.75 1.62
CA ALA A 330 -3.32 -19.80 2.90
C ALA A 330 -4.76 -20.35 2.77
N VAL A 331 -5.51 -19.93 1.74
CA VAL A 331 -6.86 -20.43 1.47
C VAL A 331 -6.85 -21.95 1.24
N GLU A 332 -5.94 -22.44 0.39
CA GLU A 332 -5.81 -23.88 0.13
C GLU A 332 -5.42 -24.67 1.40
N ALA A 333 -4.59 -24.10 2.27
CA ALA A 333 -4.26 -24.69 3.56
C ALA A 333 -5.47 -24.72 4.50
N ILE A 334 -6.27 -23.65 4.56
CA ILE A 334 -7.52 -23.60 5.34
C ILE A 334 -8.50 -24.66 4.87
N GLU A 335 -8.71 -24.82 3.55
CA GLU A 335 -9.63 -25.83 3.01
C GLU A 335 -9.22 -27.26 3.39
N LYS A 336 -7.91 -27.54 3.44
CA LYS A 336 -7.40 -28.84 3.90
C LYS A 336 -7.60 -29.02 5.40
N LEU A 337 -7.34 -27.98 6.20
CA LEU A 337 -7.55 -28.01 7.64
C LEU A 337 -9.01 -28.22 8.01
N LEU A 338 -9.95 -27.54 7.35
CA LEU A 338 -11.38 -27.68 7.61
C LEU A 338 -11.91 -29.09 7.30
N LYS A 339 -11.27 -29.83 6.40
CA LYS A 339 -11.64 -31.22 6.07
C LYS A 339 -11.07 -32.25 7.06
N SER A 340 -10.03 -31.92 7.81
CA SER A 340 -9.24 -32.89 8.58
C SER A 340 -9.14 -32.58 10.08
N SER A 341 -9.25 -31.32 10.47
CA SER A 341 -9.11 -30.89 11.86
C SER A 341 -10.34 -31.24 12.69
N LYS A 342 -10.13 -31.62 13.96
CA LYS A 342 -11.19 -31.73 14.97
C LYS A 342 -11.23 -30.52 15.91
N TYR A 343 -10.15 -29.73 15.97
CA TYR A 343 -9.90 -28.75 17.04
C TYR A 343 -9.90 -27.28 16.57
N HIS A 344 -10.04 -27.01 15.26
CA HIS A 344 -9.92 -25.67 14.68
C HIS A 344 -11.11 -25.24 13.81
N ILE A 345 -12.32 -25.77 14.08
CA ILE A 345 -13.52 -25.59 13.23
C ILE A 345 -14.52 -24.55 13.78
N LYS A 346 -14.37 -24.11 15.04
CA LYS A 346 -15.29 -23.11 15.60
C LYS A 346 -14.84 -21.70 15.21
N LEU A 347 -15.71 -21.02 14.46
CA LEU A 347 -15.61 -19.62 14.03
C LEU A 347 -15.57 -18.65 15.23
#